data_AF-A0A6J0CCM1-F1
#
_entry.id   AF-A0A6J0CCM1-F1
#
_cell.length_a   1.000
_cell.length_b   1.000
_cell.length_c   1.000
_cell.angle_alpha   90.00
_cell.angle_beta   90.00
_cell.angle_gamma   90.00
#
_symmetry.space_group_name_H-M   'P 1'
#
loop_
_entity.id
_entity.type
_entity.pdbx_description
1 polymer ?
#
loop_
_entity_poly.entity_id
_entity_poly.type
_entity_poly.pdbx_seq_one_letter_code
_entity_poly.pdbx_strand_id
1 'polypeptide(L)'
;MWKRSSTQGIYKWLDILSDLFKSGDKLRISKFKNAFEKVYTPNWTTEIFTISRVENTHPVTYKLSDYRDQPIAGGFYEQEFLKVEHPDIYLVEKVLK
;
A
#
# COMPACT_ATOMS: atom_id res chain seq x y z
N MET A 1 0.97 -23.08 44.38
CA MET A 1 -0.42 -22.67 44.06
C MET A 1 -0.47 -21.16 44.02
N TRP A 2 -1.02 -20.56 42.96
CA TRP A 2 -1.99 -19.44 42.97
C TRP A 2 -2.30 -19.12 41.50
N LYS A 3 -3.45 -19.58 41.03
CA LYS A 3 -4.04 -19.21 39.74
C LYS A 3 -4.60 -17.79 39.85
N ARG A 4 -4.43 -17.00 38.79
CA ARG A 4 -5.46 -16.07 38.30
C ARG A 4 -5.21 -15.82 36.82
N SER A 5 -6.01 -16.50 36.00
CA SER A 5 -6.05 -16.41 34.55
C SER A 5 -6.37 -14.98 34.11
N SER A 6 -5.49 -14.35 33.32
CA SER A 6 -5.89 -13.21 32.49
C SER A 6 -6.38 -13.75 31.16
N THR A 7 -7.70 -13.74 30.95
CA THR A 7 -8.38 -14.22 29.73
C THR A 7 -8.47 -13.17 28.63
N GLN A 8 -7.59 -12.17 28.60
CA GLN A 8 -7.49 -11.27 27.46
C GLN A 8 -6.04 -11.16 26.98
N GLY A 9 -5.52 -12.29 26.49
CA GLY A 9 -4.45 -12.28 25.51
C GLY A 9 -5.02 -11.91 24.14
N ILE A 10 -5.58 -10.71 24.00
CA ILE A 10 -5.81 -10.14 22.66
C ILE A 10 -4.42 -9.72 22.22
N TYR A 11 -3.83 -10.54 21.37
CA TYR A 11 -2.43 -10.40 21.06
C TYR A 11 -2.16 -9.03 20.42
N LYS A 12 -1.27 -8.26 21.04
CA LYS A 12 -0.82 -6.93 20.62
C LYS A 12 -0.32 -6.87 19.17
N TRP A 13 -0.02 -8.01 18.52
CA TRP A 13 0.35 -8.08 17.10
C TRP A 13 -0.82 -7.82 16.14
N LEU A 14 -2.07 -8.04 16.57
CA LEU A 14 -3.24 -7.69 15.76
C LEU A 14 -3.37 -6.17 15.57
N ASP A 15 -2.95 -5.38 16.58
CA ASP A 15 -2.94 -3.91 16.50
C ASP A 15 -1.80 -3.39 15.60
N ILE A 16 -0.67 -4.10 15.51
CA ILE A 16 0.47 -3.71 14.65
C ILE A 16 0.07 -3.75 13.16
N LEU A 17 -0.78 -4.70 12.76
CA LEU A 17 -1.31 -4.77 11.40
C LEU A 17 -2.24 -3.60 11.06
N SER A 18 -2.86 -2.98 12.07
CA SER A 18 -3.82 -1.88 11.88
C SER A 18 -3.18 -0.52 11.61
N ASP A 19 -1.87 -0.37 11.85
CA ASP A 19 -1.21 0.94 11.86
C ASP A 19 -0.34 1.23 10.63
N LEU A 20 -0.34 0.36 9.63
CA LEU A 20 0.55 0.47 8.47
C LEU A 20 0.01 1.44 7.41
N PHE A 21 -1.26 1.28 7.01
CA PHE A 21 -1.88 2.14 5.99
C PHE A 21 -3.35 2.42 6.28
N LYS A 22 -3.76 3.66 6.06
CA LYS A 22 -5.12 4.15 6.31
C LYS A 22 -5.78 4.59 5.00
N SER A 23 -7.11 4.56 4.97
CA SER A 23 -7.86 5.14 3.86
C SER A 23 -7.49 6.61 3.69
N GLY A 24 -7.18 7.02 2.45
CA GLY A 24 -6.70 8.36 2.11
C GLY A 24 -5.17 8.49 1.99
N ASP A 25 -4.40 7.48 2.42
CA ASP A 25 -2.96 7.50 2.20
C ASP A 25 -2.62 7.42 0.70
N LYS A 26 -1.64 8.24 0.29
CA LYS A 26 -1.10 8.29 -1.08
C LYS A 26 0.15 7.43 -1.18
N LEU A 27 0.15 6.50 -2.12
CA LEU A 27 1.13 5.42 -2.24
C LEU A 27 1.57 5.22 -3.69
N ARG A 28 2.70 4.55 -3.87
CA ARG A 28 3.15 4.00 -5.17
C ARG A 28 3.08 2.49 -5.13
N ILE A 29 2.88 1.87 -6.29
CA ILE A 29 2.82 0.42 -6.44
C ILE A 29 4.17 -0.09 -6.96
N SER A 30 4.60 -1.28 -6.54
CA SER A 30 5.79 -1.92 -7.09
C SER A 30 5.60 -2.25 -8.58
N LYS A 31 6.64 -2.01 -9.40
CA LYS A 31 6.64 -2.44 -10.79
C LYS A 31 6.98 -3.92 -10.86
N PHE A 32 6.27 -4.65 -11.72
CA PHE A 32 6.68 -5.99 -12.09
C PHE A 32 7.98 -5.91 -12.92
N LYS A 33 9.06 -6.48 -12.39
CA LYS A 33 10.36 -6.46 -13.05
C LYS A 33 10.45 -7.55 -14.11
N ASN A 34 10.92 -7.18 -15.30
CA ASN A 34 11.31 -8.14 -16.32
C ASN A 34 12.80 -8.51 -16.18
N ALA A 35 13.17 -9.71 -16.66
CA ALA A 35 14.54 -10.25 -16.52
C ALA A 35 15.65 -9.36 -17.14
N PHE A 36 15.29 -8.48 -18.08
CA PHE A 36 16.21 -7.61 -18.81
C PHE A 36 16.03 -6.12 -18.50
N GLU A 37 15.43 -5.80 -17.34
CA GLU A 37 15.24 -4.41 -16.96
C GLU A 37 16.55 -3.77 -16.49
N LYS A 38 16.77 -2.52 -16.89
CA LYS A 38 18.01 -1.81 -16.57
C LYS A 38 18.04 -1.44 -15.09
N VAL A 39 19.20 -1.58 -14.46
CA VAL A 39 19.40 -1.35 -13.02
C VAL A 39 19.06 0.08 -12.59
N TYR A 40 19.13 1.06 -13.51
CA TYR A 40 18.80 2.46 -13.21
C TYR A 40 17.30 2.78 -13.22
N THR A 41 16.44 1.86 -13.65
CA THR A 41 14.99 2.08 -13.64
C THR A 41 14.45 1.94 -12.21
N PRO A 42 13.61 2.88 -11.72
CA PRO A 42 13.03 2.75 -10.39
C PRO A 42 12.09 1.54 -10.31
N ASN A 43 12.11 0.84 -9.17
CA ASN A 43 11.30 -0.36 -8.90
C ASN A 43 9.82 -0.06 -8.62
N TRP A 44 9.41 1.21 -8.70
CA TRP A 44 8.10 1.70 -8.30
C TRP A 44 7.44 2.44 -9.47
N THR A 45 6.11 2.41 -9.52
CA THR A 45 5.33 3.18 -10.49
C THR A 45 5.55 4.68 -10.28
N THR A 46 5.51 5.43 -11.38
CA THR A 46 5.53 6.90 -11.34
C THR A 46 4.18 7.45 -10.92
N GLU A 47 3.11 6.70 -11.17
CA GLU A 47 1.74 7.00 -10.78
C GLU A 47 1.53 6.85 -9.26
N ILE A 48 0.75 7.76 -8.71
CA ILE A 48 0.39 7.83 -7.28
C ILE A 48 -1.07 7.41 -7.15
N PHE A 49 -1.30 6.47 -6.24
CA PHE A 49 -2.61 5.92 -5.95
C PHE A 49 -3.05 6.29 -4.55
N THR A 50 -4.35 6.36 -4.33
CA THR A 50 -4.94 6.64 -3.02
C THR A 50 -5.66 5.39 -2.51
N ILE A 51 -5.46 5.02 -1.24
CA ILE A 51 -6.26 3.94 -0.64
C ILE A 51 -7.70 4.42 -0.46
N SER A 52 -8.62 3.78 -1.15
CA SER A 52 -10.05 4.05 -1.00
C SER A 52 -10.66 3.28 0.17
N ARG A 53 -10.27 2.01 0.33
CA ARG A 53 -10.80 1.14 1.37
C ARG A 53 -9.78 0.10 1.83
N VAL A 54 -9.75 -0.14 3.13
CA VAL A 54 -9.05 -1.27 3.75
C VAL A 54 -10.07 -2.37 4.01
N GLU A 55 -9.80 -3.57 3.51
CA GLU A 55 -10.61 -4.77 3.74
C GLU A 55 -9.87 -5.70 4.70
N ASN A 56 -10.45 -5.90 5.89
CA ASN A 56 -9.91 -6.78 6.94
C ASN A 56 -10.16 -8.28 6.63
N THR A 57 -9.79 -8.69 5.42
CA THR A 57 -9.72 -10.09 5.02
C THR A 57 -8.44 -10.71 5.60
N HIS A 58 -8.31 -12.04 5.53
CA HIS A 58 -7.08 -12.75 5.90
C HIS A 58 -6.47 -13.36 4.63
N PRO A 59 -5.45 -12.73 4.00
CA PRO A 59 -4.70 -11.53 4.42
C PRO A 59 -5.44 -10.21 4.16
N VAL A 60 -5.02 -9.13 4.82
CA VAL A 60 -5.60 -7.78 4.65
C VAL A 60 -5.39 -7.31 3.20
N THR A 61 -6.45 -6.87 2.56
CA THR A 61 -6.44 -6.38 1.18
C THR A 61 -6.86 -4.92 1.11
N TYR A 62 -6.28 -4.19 0.18
CA TYR A 62 -6.51 -2.76 -0.01
C TYR A 62 -7.12 -2.51 -1.37
N LYS A 63 -8.13 -1.63 -1.40
CA LYS A 63 -8.71 -1.07 -2.62
C LYS A 63 -8.09 0.29 -2.89
N LEU A 64 -7.76 0.52 -4.15
CA LEU A 64 -7.09 1.73 -4.60
C LEU A 64 -8.01 2.54 -5.51
N SER A 65 -7.78 3.84 -5.52
CA SER A 65 -8.32 4.77 -6.49
C SER A 65 -7.18 5.54 -7.15
N ASP A 66 -7.35 5.84 -8.43
CA ASP A 66 -6.43 6.66 -9.22
C ASP A 66 -6.52 8.15 -8.83
N TYR A 67 -5.69 9.02 -9.42
CA TYR A 67 -5.71 10.47 -9.21
C TYR A 67 -7.05 11.15 -9.54
N ARG A 68 -7.88 10.49 -10.37
CA ARG A 68 -9.24 10.92 -10.72
C ARG A 68 -10.32 10.32 -9.82
N ASP A 69 -9.94 9.74 -8.68
CA ASP A 69 -10.82 9.02 -7.77
C ASP A 69 -11.52 7.79 -8.41
N GLN A 70 -11.01 7.31 -9.54
CA GLN A 70 -11.56 6.13 -10.21
C GLN A 70 -11.06 4.86 -9.51
N PRO A 71 -11.96 3.95 -9.08
CA PRO A 71 -11.55 2.74 -8.39
C PRO A 71 -10.81 1.81 -9.34
N ILE A 72 -9.71 1.24 -8.86
CA ILE A 72 -8.90 0.28 -9.61
C ILE A 72 -9.43 -1.12 -9.36
N ALA A 73 -9.59 -1.89 -10.45
CA ALA A 73 -9.99 -3.28 -10.35
C ALA A 73 -8.87 -4.12 -9.73
N GLY A 74 -9.17 -4.80 -8.63
CA GLY A 74 -8.23 -5.66 -7.92
C GLY A 74 -8.30 -5.50 -6.41
N GLY A 75 -7.58 -6.36 -5.69
CA GLY A 75 -7.27 -6.18 -4.28
C GLY A 75 -5.76 -6.32 -4.15
N PHE A 76 -5.14 -5.33 -3.52
CA PHE A 76 -3.69 -5.25 -3.42
C PHE A 76 -3.24 -5.59 -2.01
N TYR A 77 -2.04 -6.14 -1.90
CA TYR A 77 -1.43 -6.43 -0.61
C TYR A 77 -0.52 -5.29 -0.16
N GLU A 78 -0.32 -5.22 1.16
CA GLU A 78 0.56 -4.24 1.78
C GLU A 78 1.98 -4.22 1.18
N GLN A 79 2.52 -5.40 0.86
CA GLN A 79 3.88 -5.58 0.36
C GLN A 79 4.10 -4.94 -1.03
N GLU A 80 3.03 -4.62 -1.74
CA GLU A 80 3.08 -4.01 -3.07
C GLU A 80 3.19 -2.49 -2.99
N PHE A 81 3.11 -1.90 -1.80
CA PHE A 81 3.07 -0.45 -1.60
C PHE A 81 4.38 0.17 -1.14
N LEU A 82 4.56 1.42 -1.56
CA LEU A 82 5.54 2.35 -1.01
C LEU A 82 4.85 3.65 -0.61
N LYS A 83 5.10 4.10 0.63
CA LYS A 83 4.59 5.39 1.11
C LYS A 83 5.24 6.56 0.37
N VAL A 84 4.44 7.54 -0.02
CA VAL A 84 4.92 8.74 -0.71
C VAL A 84 5.05 9.88 0.30
N GLU A 85 6.28 10.35 0.53
CA GLU A 85 6.56 11.50 1.41
C GLU A 85 6.16 12.84 0.76
N HIS A 86 6.29 12.94 -0.57
CA HIS A 86 6.02 14.16 -1.33
C HIS A 86 5.08 13.87 -2.52
N PRO A 87 3.75 13.93 -2.31
CA PRO A 87 2.78 13.59 -3.34
C PRO A 87 2.69 14.60 -4.48
N ASP A 88 3.21 15.81 -4.29
CA ASP A 88 3.09 16.91 -5.25
C ASP A 88 4.20 16.93 -6.31
N ILE A 89 5.20 16.05 -6.19
CA ILE A 89 6.37 16.01 -7.08
C ILE A 89 6.23 14.87 -8.08
N TYR A 90 6.10 15.22 -9.36
CA TYR A 90 5.99 14.28 -10.47
C TYR A 90 7.20 14.39 -11.39
N LEU A 91 7.75 13.23 -11.79
CA LEU A 91 8.82 13.17 -12.79
C LEU A 91 8.17 13.17 -14.17
N VAL A 92 8.42 14.23 -14.95
CA VAL A 92 7.90 14.36 -16.33
C VAL A 92 8.83 13.60 -17.27
N GLU A 93 8.35 12.50 -17.82
CA GLU A 93 9.13 11.69 -18.78
C GLU A 93 8.99 12.17 -20.23
N LYS A 94 7.80 12.62 -20.63
CA LYS A 94 7.50 12.95 -22.02
C LYS A 94 6.50 14.09 -22.15
N VAL A 95 6.85 15.08 -22.97
CA VAL A 95 5.93 16.12 -23.43
C VAL A 95 5.27 15.64 -24.72
N LEU A 96 3.94 15.62 -24.77
CA LEU A 96 3.19 15.37 -26.01
C LEU A 96 3.28 16.63 -26.88
N LYS A 97 3.77 16.49 -28.11
CA LYS A 97 3.83 17.57 -29.11
C LYS A 97 2.79 17.32 -30.18
#